data_AF-A0A075E7Q9-F1
#
_entry.id   AF-A0A075E7Q9-F1
#
_cell.length_a   1.000
_cell.length_b   1.000
_cell.length_c   1.000
_cell.angle_alpha   90.00
_cell.angle_beta   90.00
_cell.angle_gamma   90.00
#
_symmetry.space_group_name_H-M   'P 1'
#
loop_
_entity.id
_entity.type
_entity.pdbx_description
1 polymer ?
#
loop_
_entity_poly.entity_id
_entity_poly.type
_entity_poly.pdbx_seq_one_letter_code
_entity_poly.pdbx_strand_id
1 'polypeptide(L)'
;RAPGRYYKAKSKKDDNPEEALKDFRAIVEQETEQGDWGFKALKQSTKLLFLTLRRPADALKTYTQLLTYTKSAVTRNYSEKTINGILDYVGGGKGGVVEVDILEQFYQATKVALEDAKNERLSAKTNLKLAKLWLDRKEYARLSKLIRDLHRATAQDGDGDESQPQRGTQLLEIYALEIQMYNETRNFKKLKEIYNATNAVRSAIPHPRIMGVIKECGGKMWMGERQWNKASEDFFESFRSYDEAGSPQRIQVLK
;
A
#
# COMPACT_ATOMS: atom_id res chain seq x y z
N ARG A 1 -15.36 -31.20 14.72
CA ARG A 1 -15.44 -30.59 13.36
C ARG A 1 -14.85 -29.17 13.42
N ALA A 2 -14.06 -28.77 12.42
CA ALA A 2 -13.37 -27.46 12.37
C ALA A 2 -14.24 -26.20 12.61
N PRO A 3 -15.51 -26.11 12.12
CA PRO A 3 -16.35 -24.92 12.31
C PRO A 3 -16.64 -24.65 13.79
N GLY A 4 -17.02 -25.68 14.55
CA GLY A 4 -17.39 -25.54 15.96
C GLY A 4 -16.23 -25.11 16.85
N ARG A 5 -15.01 -25.56 16.53
CA ARG A 5 -13.79 -25.13 17.25
C ARG A 5 -13.43 -23.69 16.92
N TYR A 6 -13.59 -23.27 15.66
CA TYR A 6 -13.34 -21.88 15.25
C TYR A 6 -14.25 -20.88 15.98
N TYR A 7 -15.56 -21.17 16.09
CA TYR A 7 -16.48 -20.28 16.79
C TYR A 7 -16.21 -20.24 18.29
N LYS A 8 -15.84 -21.37 18.91
CA LYS A 8 -15.42 -21.43 20.31
C LYS A 8 -14.14 -20.64 20.57
N ALA A 9 -13.15 -20.72 19.68
CA ALA A 9 -11.93 -19.92 19.77
C ALA A 9 -12.22 -18.42 19.58
N LYS A 10 -13.19 -18.09 18.71
CA LYS A 10 -13.58 -16.71 18.44
C LYS A 10 -14.28 -16.05 19.62
N SER A 11 -15.10 -16.77 20.38
CA SER A 11 -15.78 -16.19 21.56
C SER A 11 -14.80 -15.87 22.69
N LYS A 12 -13.67 -16.57 22.78
CA LYS A 12 -12.66 -16.37 23.83
C LYS A 12 -11.68 -15.23 23.57
N LYS A 13 -11.77 -14.52 22.44
CA LYS A 13 -10.77 -13.50 22.05
C LYS A 13 -10.70 -12.32 23.00
N ASP A 14 -11.85 -11.93 23.51
CA ASP A 14 -11.97 -10.75 24.36
C ASP A 14 -11.63 -11.10 25.82
N ASP A 15 -11.91 -12.34 26.25
CA ASP A 15 -11.67 -12.80 27.62
C ASP A 15 -10.27 -13.41 27.83
N ASN A 16 -9.83 -14.30 26.92
CA ASN A 16 -8.59 -15.08 27.04
C ASN A 16 -7.87 -15.18 25.68
N PRO A 17 -7.14 -14.12 25.28
CA PRO A 17 -6.50 -14.07 23.97
C PRO A 17 -5.43 -15.16 23.75
N GLU A 18 -4.66 -15.55 24.77
CA GLU A 18 -3.66 -16.62 24.63
C GLU A 18 -4.30 -18.01 24.42
N GLU A 19 -5.42 -18.29 25.10
CA GLU A 19 -6.14 -19.55 24.92
C GLU A 19 -6.80 -19.62 23.53
N ALA A 20 -7.35 -18.50 23.07
CA ALA A 20 -7.88 -18.38 21.72
C ALA A 20 -6.80 -18.67 20.66
N LEU A 21 -5.55 -18.23 20.86
CA LEU A 21 -4.44 -18.55 19.95
C LEU A 21 -4.11 -20.04 19.90
N LYS A 22 -4.10 -20.72 21.05
CA LYS A 22 -3.90 -22.18 21.10
C LYS A 22 -5.01 -22.90 20.36
N ASP A 23 -6.26 -22.48 20.58
CA ASP A 23 -7.42 -23.06 19.89
C ASP A 23 -7.36 -22.82 18.37
N PHE A 24 -6.93 -21.63 17.90
CA PHE A 24 -6.71 -21.38 16.47
C PHE A 24 -5.56 -22.20 15.90
N ARG A 25 -4.46 -22.36 16.65
CA ARG A 25 -3.31 -23.16 16.23
C ARG A 25 -3.70 -24.62 16.04
N ALA A 26 -4.47 -25.16 16.98
CA ALA A 26 -4.98 -26.53 16.90
C ALA A 26 -5.88 -26.76 15.67
N ILE A 27 -6.60 -25.75 15.19
CA ILE A 27 -7.39 -25.85 13.94
C ILE A 27 -6.47 -26.00 12.73
N VAL A 28 -5.38 -25.24 12.69
CA VAL A 28 -4.41 -25.26 11.59
C VAL A 28 -3.63 -26.58 11.57
N GLU A 29 -3.22 -27.09 12.74
CA GLU A 29 -2.44 -28.34 12.85
C GLU A 29 -3.28 -29.59 12.58
N GLN A 30 -4.59 -29.52 12.75
CA GLN A 30 -5.50 -30.62 12.44
C GLN A 30 -5.93 -30.67 10.98
N GLU A 31 -5.69 -29.61 10.20
CA GLU A 31 -5.94 -29.61 8.76
C GLU A 31 -4.83 -30.39 8.06
N THR A 32 -5.14 -31.56 7.52
CA THR A 32 -4.21 -32.37 6.70
C THR A 32 -3.94 -31.70 5.35
N GLU A 33 -4.93 -31.00 4.81
CA GLU A 33 -4.80 -30.15 3.64
C GLU A 33 -5.19 -28.72 4.01
N GLN A 34 -4.51 -27.74 3.41
CA GLN A 34 -4.78 -26.33 3.64
C GLN A 34 -6.22 -25.99 3.22
N GLY A 35 -7.03 -25.56 4.18
CA GLY A 35 -8.43 -25.23 3.94
C GLY A 35 -8.84 -23.82 4.39
N ASP A 36 -10.11 -23.49 4.13
CA ASP A 36 -10.71 -22.20 4.47
C ASP A 36 -10.73 -21.93 5.99
N TRP A 37 -10.84 -22.99 6.81
CA TRP A 37 -10.87 -22.85 8.27
C TRP A 37 -9.49 -22.57 8.85
N GLY A 38 -8.43 -23.21 8.35
CA GLY A 38 -7.05 -22.85 8.68
C GLY A 38 -6.74 -21.40 8.28
N PHE A 39 -7.16 -20.97 7.09
CA PHE A 39 -6.97 -19.58 6.65
C PHE A 39 -7.68 -18.57 7.56
N LYS A 40 -8.95 -18.84 7.92
CA LYS A 40 -9.71 -18.00 8.86
C LYS A 40 -9.10 -17.98 10.25
N ALA A 41 -8.61 -19.11 10.74
CA ALA A 41 -7.92 -19.22 12.03
C ALA A 41 -6.65 -18.37 12.03
N LEU A 42 -5.76 -18.53 11.04
CA LEU A 42 -4.55 -17.75 10.89
C LEU A 42 -4.83 -16.24 10.80
N LYS A 43 -5.85 -15.84 10.02
CA LYS A 43 -6.26 -14.43 9.89
C LYS A 43 -6.61 -13.82 11.25
N GLN A 44 -7.35 -14.56 12.06
CA GLN A 44 -7.76 -14.11 13.37
C GLN A 44 -6.60 -14.12 14.37
N SER A 45 -5.73 -15.12 14.31
CA SER A 45 -4.51 -15.19 15.12
C SER A 45 -3.58 -14.00 14.84
N THR A 46 -3.31 -13.67 13.56
CA THR A 46 -2.51 -12.50 13.19
C THR A 46 -3.13 -11.21 13.75
N LYS A 47 -4.45 -11.05 13.62
CA LYS A 47 -5.15 -9.86 14.14
C LYS A 47 -5.00 -9.74 15.66
N LEU A 48 -5.16 -10.83 16.40
CA LEU A 48 -5.08 -10.85 17.86
C LEU A 48 -3.66 -10.59 18.35
N LEU A 49 -2.67 -11.24 17.73
CA LEU A 49 -1.25 -11.06 18.04
C LEU A 49 -0.81 -9.60 17.83
N PHE A 50 -1.27 -8.98 16.75
CA PHE A 50 -0.85 -7.63 16.39
C PHE A 50 -1.60 -6.54 17.17
N LEU A 51 -2.93 -6.61 17.25
CA LEU A 51 -3.75 -5.54 17.83
C LEU A 51 -3.93 -5.66 19.34
N THR A 52 -4.12 -6.87 19.86
CA THR A 52 -4.48 -7.10 21.26
C THR A 52 -3.25 -7.41 22.10
N LEU A 53 -2.41 -8.33 21.64
CA LEU A 53 -1.22 -8.78 22.40
C LEU A 53 0.05 -7.98 22.11
N ARG A 54 0.04 -7.11 21.10
CA ARG A 54 1.20 -6.27 20.71
C ARG A 54 2.49 -7.08 20.46
N ARG A 55 2.36 -8.27 19.87
CA ARG A 55 3.46 -9.17 19.49
C ARG A 55 3.63 -9.19 17.96
N PRO A 56 4.24 -8.14 17.35
CA PRO A 56 4.30 -8.00 15.91
C PRO A 56 5.18 -9.09 15.24
N ALA A 57 6.22 -9.58 15.92
CA ALA A 57 7.07 -10.67 15.42
C ALA A 57 6.32 -12.00 15.29
N ASP A 58 5.46 -12.34 16.26
CA ASP A 58 4.66 -13.57 16.19
C ASP A 58 3.49 -13.44 15.22
N ALA A 59 2.92 -12.23 15.11
CA ALA A 59 1.95 -11.90 14.08
C ALA A 59 2.54 -12.11 12.68
N LEU A 60 3.81 -11.74 12.47
CA LEU A 60 4.52 -11.94 11.22
C LEU A 60 4.65 -13.43 10.89
N LYS A 61 5.10 -14.27 11.83
CA LYS A 61 5.19 -15.74 11.62
C LYS A 61 3.84 -16.32 11.18
N THR A 62 2.77 -15.91 11.87
CA THR A 62 1.40 -16.35 11.55
C THR A 62 0.96 -15.85 10.18
N TYR A 63 1.33 -14.63 9.82
CA TYR A 63 1.02 -14.03 8.52
C TYR A 63 1.78 -14.72 7.38
N THR A 64 3.06 -15.03 7.54
CA THR A 64 3.83 -15.81 6.54
C THR A 64 3.19 -17.17 6.30
N GLN A 65 2.70 -17.83 7.34
CA GLN A 65 1.94 -19.08 7.18
C GLN A 65 0.59 -18.85 6.49
N LEU A 66 -0.11 -17.75 6.78
CA LEU A 66 -1.35 -17.40 6.07
C LEU A 66 -1.13 -17.21 4.56
N LEU A 67 0.01 -16.66 4.16
CA LEU A 67 0.35 -16.45 2.76
C LEU A 67 0.57 -17.77 1.99
N THR A 68 0.90 -18.88 2.64
CA THR A 68 1.02 -20.16 1.92
C THR A 68 -0.34 -20.67 1.43
N TYR A 69 -1.42 -20.36 2.16
CA TYR A 69 -2.79 -20.74 1.82
C TYR A 69 -3.34 -19.98 0.62
N THR A 70 -2.74 -18.84 0.24
CA THR A 70 -3.27 -18.00 -0.85
C THR A 70 -3.03 -18.60 -2.23
N LYS A 71 -2.24 -19.69 -2.34
CA LYS A 71 -1.96 -20.38 -3.60
C LYS A 71 -3.09 -21.30 -4.04
N SER A 72 -3.67 -22.07 -3.10
CA SER A 72 -4.60 -23.16 -3.44
C SER A 72 -5.83 -23.25 -2.53
N ALA A 73 -5.74 -22.81 -1.28
CA ALA A 73 -6.77 -23.07 -0.27
C ALA A 73 -7.95 -22.08 -0.31
N VAL A 74 -7.74 -20.88 -0.86
CA VAL A 74 -8.75 -19.81 -0.87
C VAL A 74 -8.78 -19.07 -2.20
N THR A 75 -9.94 -18.46 -2.52
CA THR A 75 -10.09 -17.66 -3.73
C THR A 75 -9.21 -16.41 -3.72
N ARG A 76 -8.74 -15.99 -4.90
CA ARG A 76 -7.89 -14.79 -5.09
C ARG A 76 -8.51 -13.51 -4.51
N ASN A 77 -9.82 -13.34 -4.65
CA ASN A 77 -10.53 -12.18 -4.09
C ASN A 77 -10.56 -12.20 -2.55
N TYR A 78 -10.65 -13.39 -1.94
CA TYR A 78 -10.68 -13.53 -0.48
C TYR A 78 -9.30 -13.33 0.14
N SER A 79 -8.25 -13.85 -0.50
CA SER A 79 -6.87 -13.60 -0.11
C SER A 79 -6.53 -12.12 -0.24
N GLU A 80 -6.91 -11.47 -1.35
CA GLU A 80 -6.70 -10.04 -1.59
C GLU A 80 -7.33 -9.16 -0.51
N LYS A 81 -8.62 -9.37 -0.19
CA LYS A 81 -9.31 -8.61 0.86
C LYS A 81 -8.64 -8.81 2.23
N THR A 82 -8.16 -10.03 2.50
CA THR A 82 -7.51 -10.34 3.76
C THR A 82 -6.12 -9.71 3.87
N ILE A 83 -5.29 -9.83 2.83
CA ILE A 83 -3.96 -9.20 2.77
C ILE A 83 -4.08 -7.68 2.94
N ASN A 84 -4.97 -7.03 2.18
CA ASN A 84 -5.19 -5.60 2.28
C ASN A 84 -5.61 -5.19 3.70
N GLY A 85 -6.57 -5.91 4.29
CA GLY A 85 -7.02 -5.62 5.64
C GLY A 85 -5.92 -5.80 6.69
N ILE A 86 -5.01 -6.74 6.50
CA ILE A 86 -3.84 -6.93 7.38
C ILE A 86 -2.88 -5.77 7.26
N LEU A 87 -2.47 -5.42 6.05
CA LEU A 87 -1.56 -4.31 5.79
C LEU A 87 -2.12 -2.96 6.25
N ASP A 88 -3.43 -2.76 6.21
CA ASP A 88 -4.06 -1.51 6.65
C ASP A 88 -3.90 -1.27 8.17
N TYR A 89 -3.98 -2.31 8.99
CA TYR A 89 -3.75 -2.14 10.44
C TYR A 89 -2.27 -2.23 10.81
N VAL A 90 -1.46 -2.93 10.03
CA VAL A 90 -0.01 -3.04 10.23
C VAL A 90 0.70 -1.75 9.84
N GLY A 91 0.41 -1.20 8.66
CA GLY A 91 0.95 0.08 8.19
C GLY A 91 0.23 1.30 8.77
N GLY A 92 -1.05 1.18 9.14
CA GLY A 92 -1.85 2.28 9.70
C GLY A 92 -1.65 2.56 11.19
N GLY A 93 -0.64 1.96 11.84
CA GLY A 93 -0.29 2.25 13.23
C GLY A 93 -1.32 1.82 14.29
N LYS A 94 -2.39 1.09 13.91
CA LYS A 94 -3.41 0.58 14.86
C LYS A 94 -2.82 -0.41 15.88
N GLY A 95 -1.65 -0.95 15.54
CA GLY A 95 -0.80 -1.83 16.35
C GLY A 95 0.05 -1.15 17.42
N GLY A 96 0.05 0.19 17.52
CA GLY A 96 1.05 0.92 18.30
C GLY A 96 2.33 1.16 17.49
N VAL A 97 3.41 1.58 18.16
CA VAL A 97 4.71 1.79 17.50
C VAL A 97 5.27 0.44 17.07
N VAL A 98 5.31 0.21 15.75
CA VAL A 98 5.92 -0.99 15.17
C VAL A 98 7.25 -0.61 14.55
N GLU A 99 8.27 -1.38 14.94
CA GLU A 99 9.61 -1.29 14.39
C GLU A 99 9.58 -1.36 12.87
N VAL A 100 10.42 -0.53 12.25
CA VAL A 100 10.52 -0.42 10.79
C VAL A 100 10.82 -1.78 10.16
N ASP A 101 11.70 -2.55 10.79
CA ASP A 101 12.17 -3.82 10.26
C ASP A 101 11.08 -4.90 10.25
N ILE A 102 10.23 -4.95 11.29
CA ILE A 102 9.12 -5.92 11.31
C ILE A 102 8.09 -5.56 10.25
N LEU A 103 7.77 -4.27 10.14
CA LEU A 103 6.84 -3.75 9.14
C LEU A 103 7.32 -4.08 7.72
N GLU A 104 8.60 -3.85 7.43
CA GLU A 104 9.21 -4.24 6.17
C GLU A 104 9.07 -5.74 5.91
N GLN A 105 9.33 -6.58 6.92
CA GLN A 105 9.19 -8.03 6.76
C GLN A 105 7.76 -8.44 6.43
N PHE A 106 6.73 -7.77 6.96
CA PHE A 106 5.34 -8.01 6.56
C PHE A 106 5.15 -7.75 5.07
N TYR A 107 5.56 -6.58 4.58
CA TYR A 107 5.40 -6.23 3.18
C TYR A 107 6.28 -7.09 2.25
N GLN A 108 7.50 -7.43 2.66
CA GLN A 108 8.39 -8.28 1.89
C GLN A 108 7.81 -9.70 1.77
N ALA A 109 7.26 -10.25 2.85
CA ALA A 109 6.57 -11.53 2.82
C ALA A 109 5.35 -11.46 1.88
N THR A 110 4.56 -10.38 1.94
CA THR A 110 3.45 -10.17 1.00
C THR A 110 3.94 -10.14 -0.44
N LYS A 111 5.00 -9.38 -0.75
CA LYS A 111 5.55 -9.23 -2.10
C LYS A 111 5.92 -10.60 -2.69
N VAL A 112 6.72 -11.39 -1.96
CA VAL A 112 7.13 -12.74 -2.39
C VAL A 112 5.91 -13.64 -2.64
N ALA A 113 4.92 -13.61 -1.75
CA ALA A 113 3.72 -14.42 -1.92
C ALA A 113 2.86 -13.99 -3.12
N LEU A 114 2.82 -12.70 -3.44
CA LEU A 114 2.08 -12.16 -4.58
C LEU A 114 2.78 -12.41 -5.92
N GLU A 115 4.12 -12.36 -5.94
CA GLU A 115 4.94 -12.73 -7.09
C GLU A 115 4.75 -14.22 -7.41
N ASP A 116 4.83 -15.09 -6.41
CA ASP A 116 4.56 -16.53 -6.54
C ASP A 116 3.14 -16.83 -7.03
N ALA A 117 2.16 -16.02 -6.61
CA ALA A 117 0.76 -16.17 -7.00
C ALA A 117 0.42 -15.55 -8.38
N LYS A 118 1.43 -15.00 -9.09
CA LYS A 118 1.25 -14.24 -10.35
C LYS A 118 0.16 -13.17 -10.25
N ASN A 119 0.09 -12.49 -9.09
CA ASN A 119 -0.95 -11.51 -8.80
C ASN A 119 -0.45 -10.06 -8.98
N GLU A 120 -0.14 -9.70 -10.22
CA GLU A 120 0.47 -8.42 -10.61
C GLU A 120 -0.33 -7.20 -10.12
N ARG A 121 -1.65 -7.20 -10.31
CA ARG A 121 -2.55 -6.12 -9.88
C ARG A 121 -2.52 -5.86 -8.37
N LEU A 122 -2.53 -6.92 -7.56
CA LEU A 122 -2.46 -6.80 -6.09
C LEU A 122 -1.06 -6.40 -5.64
N SER A 123 -0.03 -6.87 -6.34
CA SER A 123 1.37 -6.51 -6.11
C SER A 123 1.57 -5.00 -6.28
N ALA A 124 1.08 -4.40 -7.37
CA ALA A 124 1.20 -2.96 -7.62
C ALA A 124 0.55 -2.12 -6.50
N LYS A 125 -0.69 -2.41 -6.12
CA LYS A 125 -1.39 -1.66 -5.06
C LYS A 125 -0.73 -1.81 -3.68
N THR A 126 -0.19 -2.99 -3.39
CA THR A 126 0.53 -3.26 -2.14
C THR A 126 1.85 -2.49 -2.11
N ASN A 127 2.60 -2.50 -3.23
CA ASN A 127 3.84 -1.76 -3.38
C ASN A 127 3.62 -0.24 -3.30
N LEU A 128 2.51 0.29 -3.83
CA LEU A 128 2.15 1.71 -3.68
C LEU A 128 1.88 2.09 -2.22
N LYS A 129 1.22 1.23 -1.44
CA LYS A 129 1.03 1.46 0.01
C LYS A 129 2.36 1.44 0.76
N LEU A 130 3.24 0.49 0.43
CA LEU A 130 4.57 0.41 1.01
C LEU A 130 5.41 1.67 0.66
N ALA A 131 5.32 2.15 -0.57
CA ALA A 131 6.00 3.36 -1.01
C ALA A 131 5.54 4.60 -0.22
N LYS A 132 4.22 4.76 -0.01
CA LYS A 132 3.67 5.82 0.87
C LYS A 132 4.23 5.73 2.28
N LEU A 133 4.33 4.52 2.82
CA LEU A 133 4.88 4.31 4.15
C LEU A 133 6.35 4.69 4.26
N TRP A 134 7.16 4.33 3.26
CA TRP A 134 8.58 4.72 3.22
C TRP A 134 8.76 6.23 3.08
N LEU A 135 7.87 6.88 2.33
CA LEU A 135 7.83 8.34 2.22
C LEU A 135 7.53 8.97 3.59
N ASP A 136 6.47 8.52 4.28
CA ASP A 136 6.07 9.04 5.60
C ASP A 136 7.18 8.85 6.66
N ARG A 137 7.98 7.78 6.54
CA ARG A 137 9.12 7.48 7.42
C ARG A 137 10.45 8.08 6.96
N LYS A 138 10.48 8.78 5.81
CA LYS A 138 11.69 9.40 5.22
C LYS A 138 12.81 8.42 4.83
N GLU A 139 12.45 7.18 4.51
CA GLU A 139 13.37 6.12 4.10
C GLU A 139 13.57 6.12 2.57
N TYR A 140 14.21 7.18 2.05
CA TYR A 140 14.28 7.45 0.61
C TYR A 140 15.07 6.41 -0.20
N ALA A 141 16.06 5.75 0.40
CA ALA A 141 16.85 4.72 -0.27
C ALA A 141 15.98 3.50 -0.62
N ARG A 142 15.15 3.05 0.34
CA ARG A 142 14.21 1.94 0.16
C ARG A 142 13.09 2.33 -0.81
N LEU A 143 12.55 3.54 -0.66
CA LEU A 143 11.56 4.10 -1.56
C LEU A 143 12.04 4.13 -3.03
N SER A 144 13.27 4.57 -3.28
CA SER A 144 13.85 4.64 -4.62
C SER A 144 14.01 3.27 -5.30
N LYS A 145 14.25 2.21 -4.53
CA LYS A 145 14.28 0.83 -5.06
C LYS A 145 12.86 0.38 -5.43
N LEU A 146 11.90 0.61 -4.55
CA LEU A 146 10.52 0.20 -4.75
C LEU A 146 9.84 0.93 -5.93
N ILE A 147 10.11 2.23 -6.10
CA ILE A 147 9.61 3.02 -7.23
C ILE A 147 10.12 2.47 -8.57
N ARG A 148 11.38 2.03 -8.64
CA ARG A 148 11.92 1.39 -9.86
C ARG A 148 11.22 0.07 -10.18
N ASP A 149 10.92 -0.73 -9.15
CA ASP A 149 10.15 -1.97 -9.31
C ASP A 149 8.71 -1.67 -9.77
N LEU A 150 8.08 -0.64 -9.21
CA LEU A 150 6.75 -0.17 -9.60
C LEU A 150 6.69 0.29 -11.06
N HIS A 151 7.66 1.10 -11.51
CA HIS A 151 7.78 1.51 -12.91
C HIS A 151 7.92 0.32 -13.86
N ARG A 152 8.69 -0.71 -13.48
CA ARG A 152 8.83 -1.93 -14.28
C ARG A 152 7.53 -2.72 -14.36
N ALA A 153 6.83 -2.89 -13.23
CA ALA A 153 5.55 -3.59 -13.19
C ALA A 153 4.50 -2.88 -14.06
N THR A 154 4.36 -1.56 -13.90
CA THR A 154 3.45 -0.75 -14.72
C THR A 154 3.84 -0.75 -16.21
N ALA A 155 5.13 -0.96 -16.54
CA ALA A 155 5.58 -1.08 -17.91
C ALA A 155 5.24 -2.42 -18.58
N GLN A 156 5.24 -3.53 -17.82
CA GLN A 156 5.04 -4.89 -18.30
C GLN A 156 3.57 -5.29 -18.51
N ASP A 157 2.63 -4.63 -17.83
CA ASP A 157 1.17 -4.91 -17.88
C ASP A 157 0.47 -4.59 -19.23
N GLY A 158 1.20 -4.41 -20.35
CA GLY A 158 0.66 -3.77 -21.56
C GLY A 158 0.95 -4.49 -22.88
N ASP A 159 0.04 -5.37 -23.29
CA ASP A 159 -0.11 -5.78 -24.70
C ASP A 159 -1.57 -5.58 -25.21
N GLY A 160 -2.39 -4.78 -24.49
CA GLY A 160 -3.80 -4.54 -24.84
C GLY A 160 -4.24 -3.07 -24.64
N ASP A 161 -5.00 -2.55 -25.60
CA ASP A 161 -5.43 -1.13 -25.70
C ASP A 161 -6.35 -0.65 -24.56
N GLU A 162 -7.16 -1.55 -23.97
CA GLU A 162 -8.10 -1.23 -22.89
C GLU A 162 -7.45 -0.96 -21.51
N SER A 163 -6.19 -1.35 -21.29
CA SER A 163 -5.49 -1.14 -20.00
C SER A 163 -4.78 0.22 -19.90
N GLN A 164 -4.70 0.98 -20.99
CA GLN A 164 -4.04 2.28 -21.11
C GLN A 164 -4.47 3.32 -20.05
N PRO A 165 -5.78 3.57 -19.77
CA PRO A 165 -6.18 4.60 -18.81
C PRO A 165 -5.90 4.19 -17.35
N GLN A 166 -6.01 2.90 -17.03
CA GLN A 166 -5.71 2.39 -15.69
C GLN A 166 -4.21 2.41 -15.41
N ARG A 167 -3.40 2.09 -16.41
CA ARG A 167 -1.94 2.22 -16.37
C ARG A 167 -1.52 3.67 -16.17
N GLY A 168 -2.08 4.60 -16.94
CA GLY A 168 -1.79 6.03 -16.79
C GLY A 168 -2.13 6.55 -15.39
N THR A 169 -3.23 6.09 -14.81
CA THR A 169 -3.63 6.45 -13.43
C THR A 169 -2.63 5.94 -12.39
N GLN A 170 -2.19 4.68 -12.50
CA GLN A 170 -1.15 4.13 -11.61
C GLN A 170 0.19 4.87 -11.77
N LEU A 171 0.56 5.17 -13.01
CA LEU A 171 1.81 5.86 -13.31
C LEU A 171 1.84 7.27 -12.70
N LEU A 172 0.72 8.00 -12.75
CA LEU A 172 0.59 9.29 -12.07
C LEU A 172 0.68 9.16 -10.54
N GLU A 173 0.19 8.08 -9.96
CA GLU A 173 0.35 7.82 -8.53
C GLU A 173 1.83 7.55 -8.16
N ILE A 174 2.57 6.82 -9.01
CA ILE A 174 4.02 6.60 -8.84
C ILE A 174 4.78 7.94 -8.95
N TYR A 175 4.49 8.74 -9.97
CA TYR A 175 5.12 10.05 -10.16
C TYR A 175 4.84 11.00 -9.00
N ALA A 176 3.63 10.99 -8.44
CA ALA A 176 3.31 11.79 -7.26
C ALA A 176 4.14 11.40 -6.03
N LEU A 177 4.50 10.12 -5.88
CA LEU A 177 5.41 9.65 -4.81
C LEU A 177 6.85 10.10 -5.07
N GLU A 178 7.31 10.01 -6.32
CA GLU A 178 8.64 10.52 -6.72
C GLU A 178 8.75 12.02 -6.50
N ILE A 179 7.72 12.78 -6.87
CA ILE A 179 7.65 14.23 -6.67
C ILE A 179 7.76 14.57 -5.18
N GLN A 180 7.01 13.90 -4.32
CA GLN A 180 7.08 14.14 -2.87
C GLN A 180 8.48 13.83 -2.32
N MET A 181 9.06 12.69 -2.70
CA MET A 181 10.42 12.30 -2.32
C MET A 181 11.48 13.32 -2.80
N TYR A 182 11.42 13.74 -4.07
CA TYR A 182 12.39 14.69 -4.63
C TYR A 182 12.22 16.10 -4.08
N ASN A 183 11.00 16.49 -3.71
CA ASN A 183 10.72 17.75 -3.04
C ASN A 183 11.36 17.78 -1.64
N GLU A 184 11.23 16.70 -0.85
CA GLU A 184 11.88 16.61 0.48
C GLU A 184 13.41 16.53 0.41
N THR A 185 13.94 15.83 -0.60
CA THR A 185 15.40 15.74 -0.83
C THR A 185 15.97 16.95 -1.60
N ARG A 186 15.13 17.94 -1.96
CA ARG A 186 15.49 19.16 -2.70
C ARG A 186 16.19 18.91 -4.04
N ASN A 187 15.84 17.82 -4.73
CA ASN A 187 16.39 17.49 -6.04
C ASN A 187 15.53 18.08 -7.18
N PHE A 188 15.71 19.38 -7.44
CA PHE A 188 14.91 20.11 -8.43
C PHE A 188 15.09 19.64 -9.88
N LYS A 189 16.28 19.10 -10.23
CA LYS A 189 16.54 18.58 -11.58
C LYS A 189 15.64 17.37 -11.88
N LYS A 190 15.63 16.40 -10.97
CA LYS A 190 14.80 15.20 -11.10
C LYS A 190 13.32 15.53 -11.03
N LEU A 191 12.93 16.45 -10.16
CA LEU A 191 11.56 16.93 -10.03
C LEU A 191 11.02 17.50 -11.35
N LYS A 192 11.82 18.28 -12.08
CA LYS A 192 11.48 18.79 -13.41
C LYS A 192 11.30 17.69 -14.46
N GLU A 193 12.20 16.70 -14.47
CA GLU A 193 12.09 15.53 -15.36
C GLU A 193 10.78 14.78 -15.12
N ILE A 194 10.46 14.50 -13.85
CA ILE A 194 9.24 13.75 -13.46
C ILE A 194 7.98 14.56 -13.75
N TYR A 195 7.96 15.86 -13.43
CA TYR A 195 6.81 16.72 -13.74
C TYR A 195 6.53 16.78 -15.25
N ASN A 196 7.56 16.93 -16.08
CA ASN A 196 7.38 16.87 -17.53
C ASN A 196 6.87 15.49 -18.00
N ALA A 197 7.33 14.42 -17.37
CA ALA A 197 6.84 13.07 -17.64
C ALA A 197 5.36 12.91 -17.25
N THR A 198 4.88 13.55 -16.16
CA THR A 198 3.44 13.54 -15.80
C THR A 198 2.57 14.19 -16.88
N ASN A 199 3.04 15.28 -17.50
CA ASN A 199 2.31 15.97 -18.57
C ASN A 199 2.23 15.15 -19.87
N ALA A 200 3.12 14.18 -20.06
CA ALA A 200 3.10 13.28 -21.21
C ALA A 200 2.05 12.15 -21.08
N VAL A 201 1.57 11.87 -19.87
CA VAL A 201 0.55 10.85 -19.62
C VAL A 201 -0.82 11.37 -20.05
N ARG A 202 -1.25 10.99 -21.26
CA ARG A 202 -2.56 11.34 -21.81
C ARG A 202 -3.62 10.32 -21.37
N SER A 203 -4.89 10.75 -21.33
CA SER A 203 -6.07 9.88 -21.12
C SER A 203 -6.19 9.20 -19.74
N ALA A 204 -5.43 9.64 -18.74
CA ALA A 204 -5.58 9.18 -17.36
C ALA A 204 -6.43 10.17 -16.54
N ILE A 205 -7.36 9.65 -15.73
CA ILE A 205 -8.14 10.45 -14.78
C ILE A 205 -7.64 10.08 -13.39
N PRO A 206 -6.58 10.75 -12.89
CA PRO A 206 -6.09 10.51 -11.54
C PRO A 206 -7.07 11.04 -10.50
N HIS A 207 -6.96 10.53 -9.28
CA HIS A 207 -7.68 11.08 -8.15
C HIS A 207 -7.29 12.57 -7.95
N PRO A 208 -8.24 13.50 -7.70
CA PRO A 208 -7.95 14.93 -7.61
C PRO A 208 -6.81 15.27 -6.63
N ARG A 209 -6.74 14.57 -5.49
CA ARG A 209 -5.60 14.67 -4.56
C ARG A 209 -4.21 14.42 -5.17
N ILE A 210 -4.07 13.44 -6.07
CA ILE A 210 -2.80 13.12 -6.74
C ILE A 210 -2.46 14.24 -7.73
N MET A 211 -3.44 14.70 -8.50
CA MET A 211 -3.27 15.82 -9.42
C MET A 211 -2.85 17.09 -8.69
N GLY A 212 -3.48 17.38 -7.54
CA GLY A 212 -3.15 18.51 -6.69
C GLY A 212 -1.67 18.54 -6.29
N VAL A 213 -1.11 17.39 -5.88
CA VAL A 213 0.31 17.25 -5.49
C VAL A 213 1.24 17.49 -6.68
N ILE A 214 0.93 16.92 -7.85
CA ILE A 214 1.73 17.10 -9.07
C ILE A 214 1.75 18.57 -9.47
N LYS A 215 0.59 19.22 -9.46
CA LYS A 215 0.41 20.60 -9.88
C LYS A 215 1.00 21.61 -8.90
N GLU A 216 0.88 21.38 -7.59
CA GLU A 216 1.54 22.20 -6.56
C GLU A 216 3.05 22.22 -6.76
N CYS A 217 3.61 21.05 -7.05
CA CYS A 217 5.02 20.89 -7.34
C CYS A 217 5.46 21.61 -8.62
N GLY A 218 4.65 21.50 -9.68
CA GLY A 218 4.83 22.26 -10.92
C GLY A 218 4.87 23.78 -10.69
N GLY A 219 3.91 24.30 -9.92
CA GLY A 219 3.86 25.71 -9.55
C GLY A 219 5.12 26.19 -8.82
N LYS A 220 5.59 25.42 -7.82
CA LYS A 220 6.84 25.72 -7.09
C LYS A 220 8.07 25.70 -7.99
N MET A 221 8.13 24.75 -8.92
CA MET A 221 9.21 24.66 -9.91
C MET A 221 9.22 25.90 -10.83
N TRP A 222 8.06 26.27 -11.39
CA TRP A 222 7.94 27.43 -12.29
C TRP A 222 8.25 28.76 -11.59
N MET A 223 7.91 28.89 -10.30
CA MET A 223 8.35 30.04 -9.49
C MET A 223 9.88 30.13 -9.43
N GLY A 224 10.57 29.00 -9.24
CA GLY A 224 12.04 28.96 -9.26
C GLY A 224 12.64 29.40 -10.60
N GLU A 225 11.95 29.13 -11.71
CA GLU A 225 12.34 29.55 -13.06
C GLU A 225 11.85 30.95 -13.45
N ARG A 226 11.19 31.68 -12.52
CA ARG A 226 10.57 32.99 -12.75
C ARG A 226 9.51 32.99 -13.86
N GLN A 227 8.91 31.82 -14.15
CA GLN A 227 7.79 31.69 -15.06
C GLN A 227 6.47 31.87 -14.31
N TRP A 228 6.16 33.12 -13.97
CA TRP A 228 5.03 33.47 -13.09
C TRP A 228 3.67 33.04 -13.63
N ASN A 229 3.44 33.17 -14.94
CA ASN A 229 2.16 32.81 -15.56
C ASN A 229 1.87 31.30 -15.41
N LYS A 230 2.85 30.45 -15.78
CA LYS A 230 2.72 29.00 -15.64
C LYS A 230 2.62 28.57 -14.17
N ALA A 231 3.35 29.24 -13.29
CA ALA A 231 3.26 28.99 -11.86
C ALA A 231 1.84 29.26 -11.34
N SER A 232 1.24 30.38 -11.75
CA SER A 232 -0.13 30.76 -11.36
C SER A 232 -1.17 29.76 -11.89
N GLU A 233 -1.02 29.30 -13.14
CA GLU A 233 -1.91 28.29 -13.74
C GLU A 233 -1.85 26.97 -12.96
N ASP A 234 -0.64 26.45 -12.72
CA ASP A 234 -0.45 25.19 -11.99
C ASP A 234 -0.92 25.28 -10.53
N PHE A 235 -0.70 26.41 -9.84
CA PHE A 235 -1.23 26.59 -8.48
C PHE A 235 -2.76 26.67 -8.48
N PHE A 236 -3.37 27.30 -9.48
CA PHE A 236 -4.82 27.36 -9.59
C PHE A 236 -5.44 25.98 -9.86
N GLU A 237 -4.83 25.18 -10.73
CA GLU A 237 -5.24 23.80 -10.97
C GLU A 237 -5.03 22.91 -9.75
N SER A 238 -3.92 23.10 -9.03
CA SER A 238 -3.66 22.41 -7.77
C SER A 238 -4.73 22.74 -6.72
N PHE A 239 -5.07 24.03 -6.58
CA PHE A 239 -6.12 24.49 -5.67
C PHE A 239 -7.47 23.83 -6.00
N ARG A 240 -7.92 23.89 -7.26
CA ARG A 240 -9.17 23.24 -7.69
C ARG A 240 -9.18 21.75 -7.37
N SER A 241 -8.08 21.07 -7.65
CA SER A 241 -7.94 19.63 -7.39
C SER A 241 -7.98 19.30 -5.88
N TYR A 242 -7.40 20.15 -5.04
CA TYR A 242 -7.49 19.99 -3.58
C TYR A 242 -8.87 20.33 -3.01
N ASP A 243 -9.57 21.30 -3.60
CA ASP A 243 -10.92 21.65 -3.21
C ASP A 243 -11.92 20.55 -3.55
N GLU A 244 -11.85 20.00 -4.76
CA GLU A 244 -12.61 18.81 -5.17
C GLU A 244 -12.31 17.58 -4.30
N ALA A 245 -11.06 17.45 -3.83
CA ALA A 245 -10.67 16.38 -2.90
C ALA A 245 -11.06 16.65 -1.44
N GLY A 246 -11.58 17.83 -1.09
CA GLY A 246 -11.82 18.24 0.29
C GLY A 246 -10.56 18.31 1.16
N SER A 247 -9.39 18.51 0.55
CA SER A 247 -8.09 18.50 1.25
C SER A 247 -7.82 19.83 1.97
N PRO A 248 -7.33 19.83 3.22
CA PRO A 248 -6.94 21.06 3.92
C PRO A 248 -5.75 21.77 3.25
N GLN A 249 -5.00 21.08 2.38
CA GLN A 249 -3.87 21.63 1.61
C GLN A 249 -4.30 22.75 0.65
N ARG A 250 -5.60 22.86 0.29
CA ARG A 250 -6.12 23.96 -0.53
C ARG A 250 -5.76 25.34 0.01
N ILE A 251 -5.72 25.50 1.34
CA ILE A 251 -5.40 26.78 1.99
C ILE A 251 -3.90 27.10 1.87
N GLN A 252 -3.05 26.09 1.85
CA GLN A 252 -1.60 26.29 1.71
C GLN A 252 -1.22 26.71 0.30
N VAL A 253 -1.92 26.22 -0.72
CA VAL A 253 -1.67 26.57 -2.13
C VAL A 253 -2.12 28.00 -2.47
N LEU A 254 -3.05 28.57 -1.69
CA LEU A 254 -3.50 29.96 -1.84
C LEU A 254 -2.56 30.99 -1.18
N LYS A 255 -1.59 30.55 -0.38
CA LYS A 255 -0.65 31.43 0.34
C LYS A 255 0.66 31.57 -0.44
#